data_AF-A0A1Y0D3C9-F1
#
_entry.id   AF-A0A1Y0D3C9-F1
#
_cell.length_a   1.000
_cell.length_b   1.000
_cell.length_c   1.000
_cell.angle_alpha   90.00
_cell.angle_beta   90.00
_cell.angle_gamma   90.00
#
_symmetry.space_group_name_H-M   'P 1'
#
loop_
_entity.id
_entity.type
_entity.pdbx_description
1 polymer ?
#
loop_
_entity_poly.entity_id
_entity_poly.type
_entity_poly.pdbx_seq_one_letter_code
_entity_poly.pdbx_strand_id
1 'polypeptide(L)'
;MSDDVRKGITKAQFNEDNANILFAEIGITAIAVGVYFQSWFWGGGVLLALMICLFIKQIAILLILVFSVGWAVAGYFIGGIFESSQASIVLAILGFLCGLGANISALEWTKDIGDTKKSGTNT
;
A
#
# COMPACT_ATOMS: atom_id res chain seq x y z
N MET A 1 -29.04 -8.66 10.34
CA MET A 1 -28.93 -8.83 8.86
C MET A 1 -28.62 -7.51 8.14
N SER A 2 -29.13 -6.34 8.56
CA SER A 2 -28.77 -5.05 7.95
C SER A 2 -27.38 -4.51 8.36
N ASP A 3 -26.99 -4.67 9.63
CA ASP A 3 -25.70 -4.14 10.12
C ASP A 3 -24.48 -4.88 9.58
N ASP A 4 -24.58 -6.19 9.37
CA ASP A 4 -23.49 -6.99 8.80
C ASP A 4 -23.27 -6.65 7.31
N VAL A 5 -24.36 -6.42 6.56
CA VAL A 5 -24.31 -5.94 5.18
C VAL A 5 -23.70 -4.54 5.13
N ARG A 6 -24.11 -3.64 6.01
CA ARG A 6 -23.55 -2.28 6.09
C ARG A 6 -22.06 -2.29 6.42
N LYS A 7 -21.64 -3.09 7.42
CA LYS A 7 -20.22 -3.27 7.76
C LYS A 7 -19.42 -3.87 6.61
N GLY A 8 -20.00 -4.83 5.88
CA GLY A 8 -19.38 -5.42 4.69
C GLY A 8 -19.13 -4.38 3.59
N ILE A 9 -20.14 -3.57 3.27
CA ILE A 9 -20.03 -2.49 2.28
C ILE A 9 -18.98 -1.46 2.70
N THR A 10 -18.98 -1.02 3.97
CA THR A 10 -17.98 -0.06 4.46
C THR A 10 -16.56 -0.61 4.38
N LYS A 11 -16.36 -1.90 4.72
CA LYS A 11 -15.04 -2.53 4.61
C LYS A 11 -14.56 -2.63 3.16
N ALA A 12 -15.44 -2.99 2.22
CA ALA A 12 -15.11 -3.06 0.81
C ALA A 12 -14.66 -1.68 0.28
N GLN A 13 -15.43 -0.63 0.60
CA GLN A 13 -15.08 0.74 0.21
C GLN A 13 -13.74 1.19 0.83
N PHE A 14 -13.53 0.94 2.13
CA PHE A 14 -12.28 1.29 2.81
C PHE A 14 -11.08 0.55 2.25
N ASN A 15 -11.24 -0.73 1.90
CA ASN A 15 -10.19 -1.53 1.28
C ASN A 15 -9.88 -1.07 -0.15
N GLU A 16 -10.88 -0.63 -0.92
CA GLU A 16 -10.70 -0.03 -2.25
C GLU A 16 -9.95 1.31 -2.18
N ASP A 17 -10.34 2.20 -1.27
CA ASP A 17 -9.67 3.49 -1.08
C ASP A 17 -8.19 3.29 -0.70
N ASN A 18 -7.92 2.32 0.19
CA ASN A 18 -6.55 1.96 0.58
C ASN A 18 -5.77 1.29 -0.56
N ALA A 19 -6.43 0.51 -1.42
CA ALA A 19 -5.81 -0.05 -2.63
C ALA A 19 -5.34 1.05 -3.58
N ASN A 20 -6.15 2.10 -3.76
CA ASN A 20 -5.77 3.26 -4.56
C ASN A 20 -4.54 3.98 -3.98
N ILE A 21 -4.41 4.06 -2.65
CA ILE A 21 -3.22 4.62 -1.99
C ILE A 21 -1.97 3.77 -2.31
N LEU A 22 -2.06 2.44 -2.18
CA LEU A 22 -0.95 1.53 -2.53
C LEU A 22 -0.54 1.67 -4.01
N PHE A 23 -1.49 1.77 -4.94
CA PHE A 23 -1.18 2.00 -6.36
C PHE A 23 -0.53 3.37 -6.59
N ALA A 24 -0.96 4.40 -5.87
CA ALA A 24 -0.32 5.72 -5.93
C ALA A 24 1.14 5.65 -5.43
N GLU A 25 1.42 4.93 -4.34
CA GLU A 25 2.79 4.72 -3.84
C GLU A 25 3.68 3.99 -4.84
N ILE A 26 3.16 2.93 -5.47
CA ILE A 26 3.85 2.20 -6.54
C ILE A 26 4.15 3.13 -7.71
N GLY A 27 3.17 3.94 -8.12
CA GLY A 27 3.32 4.92 -9.20
C GLY A 27 4.37 5.97 -8.89
N ILE A 28 4.32 6.59 -7.71
CA ILE A 28 5.29 7.59 -7.25
C ILE A 28 6.70 6.97 -7.18
N THR A 29 6.82 5.75 -6.64
CA THR A 29 8.11 5.05 -6.55
C THR A 29 8.67 4.74 -7.93
N ALA A 30 7.85 4.25 -8.86
CA ALA A 30 8.26 3.99 -10.23
C ALA A 30 8.70 5.27 -10.96
N ILE A 31 7.98 6.38 -10.77
CA ILE A 31 8.36 7.69 -11.33
C ILE A 31 9.68 8.16 -10.72
N ALA A 32 9.83 8.09 -9.39
CA ALA A 32 11.05 8.51 -8.70
C ALA A 32 12.28 7.74 -9.20
N VAL A 33 12.15 6.42 -9.35
CA VAL A 33 13.24 5.58 -9.90
C VAL A 33 13.49 5.89 -11.38
N GLY A 34 12.44 6.06 -12.19
CA GLY A 34 12.57 6.39 -13.60
C GLY A 34 13.27 7.74 -13.84
N VAL A 35 12.95 8.75 -13.02
CA VAL A 35 13.61 10.07 -13.05
C VAL A 35 15.04 9.97 -12.54
N TYR A 36 15.30 9.22 -11.47
CA TYR A 36 16.66 9.06 -10.93
C TYR A 36 17.62 8.43 -11.95
N PHE A 37 17.19 7.36 -12.63
CA PHE A 37 17.97 6.71 -13.67
C PHE A 37 17.82 7.36 -15.06
N GLN A 38 17.05 8.46 -15.17
CA GLN A 38 16.73 9.16 -16.43
C GLN A 38 16.32 8.20 -17.56
N SER A 39 15.60 7.13 -17.22
CA SER A 39 15.35 6.02 -18.13
C SER A 39 13.94 5.48 -17.98
N TRP A 40 13.25 5.48 -19.11
CA TRP A 40 11.90 4.94 -19.24
C TRP A 40 11.84 3.43 -18.92
N PHE A 41 12.91 2.70 -19.20
CA PHE A 41 12.97 1.25 -18.97
C PHE A 41 13.03 0.92 -17.48
N TRP A 42 13.76 1.73 -16.68
CA TRP A 42 13.81 1.56 -15.23
C TRP A 42 12.50 1.98 -14.56
N GLY A 43 11.89 3.09 -15.01
CA GLY A 43 10.58 3.51 -14.49
C GLY A 43 9.48 2.50 -14.80
N GLY A 44 9.33 2.11 -16.07
CA GLY A 44 8.34 1.12 -16.50
C GLY A 44 8.62 -0.29 -15.95
N GLY A 45 9.89 -0.68 -15.87
CA GLY A 45 10.31 -1.96 -15.32
C GLY A 45 9.98 -2.10 -13.84
N VAL A 46 10.23 -1.05 -13.04
CA VAL A 46 9.87 -1.04 -11.61
C VAL A 46 8.36 -1.02 -11.42
N LEU A 47 7.61 -0.24 -12.22
CA LEU A 47 6.15 -0.24 -12.18
C LEU A 47 5.58 -1.65 -12.41
N LEU A 48 6.00 -2.31 -13.49
CA LEU A 48 5.53 -3.65 -13.84
C LEU A 48 5.99 -4.70 -12.83
N ALA A 49 7.24 -4.62 -12.37
CA ALA A 49 7.76 -5.54 -11.36
C ALA A 49 6.96 -5.43 -10.05
N LEU A 50 6.70 -4.22 -9.56
CA LEU A 50 5.92 -3.99 -8.34
C LEU A 50 4.47 -4.48 -8.49
N MET A 51 3.85 -4.25 -9.65
CA MET A 51 2.52 -4.78 -9.95
C MET A 51 2.49 -6.32 -9.99
N ILE A 52 3.49 -6.96 -10.59
CA ILE A 52 3.58 -8.42 -10.65
C ILE A 52 3.83 -9.01 -9.24
N CYS A 53 4.64 -8.34 -8.43
CA CYS A 53 4.93 -8.75 -7.07
C CYS A 53 3.69 -8.83 -6.17
N LEU A 54 2.64 -8.05 -6.44
CA LEU A 54 1.37 -8.12 -5.71
C LEU A 54 0.64 -9.46 -5.89
N PHE A 55 0.89 -10.19 -6.98
CA PHE A 55 0.29 -11.51 -7.21
C PHE A 55 0.92 -12.62 -6.36
N ILE A 56 2.15 -12.43 -5.87
CA ILE A 56 2.86 -13.41 -5.05
C ILE A 56 2.73 -13.00 -3.59
N LYS A 57 1.85 -13.68 -2.85
CA LYS A 57 1.48 -13.34 -1.47
C LYS A 57 2.69 -13.10 -0.55
N GLN A 58 3.73 -13.92 -0.66
CA GLN A 58 4.95 -13.80 0.16
C GLN A 58 5.75 -12.53 -0.17
N ILE A 59 5.83 -12.16 -1.45
CA ILE A 59 6.57 -10.97 -1.90
C ILE A 59 5.78 -9.71 -1.60
N ALA A 60 4.46 -9.75 -1.79
CA ALA A 60 3.56 -8.65 -1.48
C ALA A 60 3.67 -8.22 0.00
N ILE A 61 3.75 -9.16 0.95
CA ILE A 61 3.93 -8.85 2.37
C ILE A 61 5.26 -8.12 2.63
N LEU A 62 6.35 -8.55 1.97
CA LEU A 62 7.66 -7.92 2.11
C LEU A 62 7.64 -6.48 1.54
N LEU A 63 6.96 -6.31 0.41
CA LEU A 63 6.81 -5.04 -0.30
C LEU A 63 5.97 -4.04 0.53
N ILE A 64 4.90 -4.52 1.16
CA ILE A 64 4.09 -3.75 2.13
C ILE A 64 4.93 -3.28 3.31
N LEU A 65 5.82 -4.14 3.83
CA LEU A 65 6.70 -3.78 4.94
C LEU A 65 7.67 -2.66 4.52
N VAL A 66 8.24 -2.75 3.31
CA VAL A 66 9.12 -1.70 2.77
C VAL A 66 8.39 -0.37 2.58
N PHE A 67 7.17 -0.37 2.02
CA PHE A 67 6.39 0.86 1.89
C PHE A 67 5.95 1.44 3.24
N SER A 68 5.67 0.58 4.22
CA SER A 68 5.37 1.03 5.60
C SER A 68 6.58 1.71 6.25
N VAL A 69 7.81 1.27 5.95
CA VAL A 69 9.02 1.98 6.37
C VAL A 69 9.10 3.36 5.72
N GLY A 70 8.67 3.52 4.47
CA GLY A 70 8.54 4.82 3.81
C GLY A 70 7.63 5.78 4.60
N TRP A 71 6.48 5.30 5.08
CA TRP A 71 5.60 6.07 5.96
C TRP A 71 6.19 6.37 7.33
N ALA A 72 7.01 5.47 7.88
CA ALA A 72 7.73 5.71 9.12
C ALA A 72 8.71 6.89 8.97
N VAL A 73 9.43 6.94 7.84
CA VAL A 73 10.33 8.05 7.50
C VAL A 73 9.55 9.35 7.36
N ALA A 74 8.42 9.33 6.64
CA ALA A 74 7.55 10.51 6.53
C ALA A 74 7.06 11.00 7.91
N GLY A 75 6.63 10.08 8.78
CA GLY A 75 6.22 10.40 10.15
C GLY A 75 7.34 11.00 11.00
N TYR A 76 8.57 10.49 10.84
CA TYR A 76 9.75 11.04 11.51
C TYR A 76 10.02 12.50 11.10
N PHE A 77 9.98 12.79 9.79
CA PHE A 77 10.18 14.15 9.28
C PHE A 77 9.09 15.12 9.75
N ILE A 78 7.83 14.68 9.79
CA ILE A 78 6.72 15.47 10.33
C ILE A 78 6.95 15.74 11.83
N GLY A 79 7.41 14.75 12.59
CA GLY A 79 7.68 14.94 14.01
C GLY A 79 8.88 15.86 14.31
N GLY A 80 9.81 16.00 13.35
CA GLY A 80 10.90 16.97 13.44
C GLY A 80 10.43 18.42 13.50
N ILE A 81 9.23 18.73 13.00
CA ILE A 81 8.61 20.07 13.07
C ILE A 81 8.33 20.48 14.53
N PHE A 82 8.16 19.50 15.42
CA PHE A 82 7.91 19.75 16.85
C PHE A 82 9.20 19.94 17.66
N GLU A 83 10.36 19.99 17.01
CA GLU A 83 11.70 20.16 17.63
C GLU A 83 11.96 19.19 18.80
N SER A 84 11.27 18.05 18.80
CA SER A 84 11.33 17.04 19.85
C SER A 84 11.66 15.69 19.27
N SER A 85 12.78 15.13 19.71
CA SER A 85 13.23 13.79 19.31
C SER A 85 12.20 12.71 19.71
N GLN A 86 11.47 12.92 20.81
CA GLN A 86 10.42 12.00 21.25
C GLN A 86 9.20 12.06 20.33
N ALA A 87 8.77 13.27 19.93
CA ALA A 87 7.66 13.45 18.99
C ALA A 87 7.96 12.81 17.64
N SER A 88 9.20 12.92 17.16
CA SER A 88 9.69 12.30 15.92
C SER A 88 9.61 10.77 15.96
N ILE A 89 10.01 10.14 17.06
CA ILE A 89 9.93 8.69 17.23
C ILE A 89 8.48 8.21 17.28
N VAL A 90 7.62 8.89 18.05
CA VAL A 90 6.20 8.53 18.15
C VAL A 90 5.50 8.67 16.81
N LEU A 91 5.72 9.77 16.09
CA LEU A 91 5.12 9.98 14.77
C LEU A 91 5.69 9.05 13.70
N ALA A 92 6.95 8.62 13.81
CA ALA A 92 7.50 7.57 12.96
C ALA A 92 6.80 6.22 13.18
N ILE A 93 6.57 5.83 14.44
CA ILE A 93 5.84 4.59 14.77
C ILE A 93 4.39 4.68 14.30
N LEU A 94 3.71 5.82 14.51
CA LEU A 94 2.36 6.04 14.03
C LEU A 94 2.29 6.00 12.50
N GLY A 95 3.24 6.65 11.81
CA GLY A 95 3.37 6.59 10.36
C GLY A 95 3.55 5.16 9.86
N PHE A 96 4.44 4.39 10.48
CA PHE A 96 4.64 2.98 10.16
C PHE A 96 3.35 2.16 10.32
N LEU A 97 2.64 2.31 11.44
CA LEU A 97 1.40 1.57 11.70
C LEU A 97 0.27 1.97 10.76
N CYS A 98 0.13 3.26 10.45
CA CYS A 98 -0.83 3.75 9.47
C CYS A 98 -0.53 3.20 8.07
N GLY A 99 0.74 3.28 7.63
CA GLY A 99 1.18 2.72 6.36
C GLY A 99 0.96 1.20 6.28
N LEU A 100 1.25 0.48 7.36
CA LEU A 100 1.05 -0.97 7.44
C LEU A 100 -0.43 -1.35 7.37
N GLY A 101 -1.31 -0.61 8.07
CA GLY A 101 -2.75 -0.81 8.00
C GLY A 101 -3.32 -0.58 6.59
N ALA A 102 -2.95 0.55 5.97
CA ALA A 102 -3.39 0.88 4.61
C ALA A 102 -2.94 -0.18 3.59
N ASN A 103 -1.67 -0.58 3.66
CA ASN A 103 -1.08 -1.54 2.74
C ASN A 103 -1.64 -2.98 2.91
N ILE A 104 -2.01 -3.39 4.13
CA ILE A 104 -2.68 -4.68 4.37
C ILE A 104 -4.11 -4.67 3.81
N SER A 105 -4.88 -3.60 4.05
CA SER A 105 -6.23 -3.44 3.48
C SER A 105 -6.22 -3.44 1.95
N ALA A 106 -5.23 -2.79 1.34
CA ALA A 106 -5.00 -2.80 -0.10
C ALA A 106 -4.73 -4.21 -0.65
N LEU A 107 -3.95 -5.02 0.08
CA LEU A 107 -3.66 -6.39 -0.29
C LEU A 107 -4.91 -7.28 -0.23
N GLU A 108 -5.75 -7.08 0.79
CA GLU A 108 -7.03 -7.79 0.93
C GLU A 108 -7.95 -7.50 -0.26
N TRP A 109 -8.09 -6.24 -0.67
CA TRP A 109 -8.83 -5.87 -1.88
C TRP A 109 -8.29 -6.53 -3.16
N THR A 110 -6.96 -6.49 -3.33
CA THR A 110 -6.30 -7.07 -4.51
C THR A 110 -6.57 -8.57 -4.60
N LYS A 111 -6.59 -9.24 -3.46
CA LYS A 111 -6.91 -10.67 -3.37
C LYS A 111 -8.38 -10.95 -3.66
N ASP A 112 -9.31 -10.16 -3.11
CA ASP A 112 -10.74 -10.33 -3.33
C ASP A 112 -11.13 -10.14 -4.81
N ILE A 113 -10.48 -9.20 -5.51
CA ILE A 113 -10.62 -9.04 -6.98
C ILE A 113 -10.02 -10.22 -7.76
N GLY A 114 -8.92 -10.80 -7.27
CA GLY A 114 -8.33 -11.99 -7.87
C GLY A 114 -9.22 -13.23 -7.75
N ASP A 115 -9.84 -13.43 -6.57
CA ASP A 115 -10.63 -14.62 -6.25
C ASP A 115 -12.05 -14.57 -6.86
N THR A 116 -12.63 -13.39 -7.07
CA THR A 116 -13.95 -13.23 -7.74
C THR A 116 -13.98 -13.86 -9.14
N LYS A 117 -12.85 -13.95 -9.85
CA LYS A 117 -12.77 -14.65 -11.15
C LYS A 117 -12.90 -16.18 -11.07
N LYS A 118 -12.60 -16.82 -9.94
CA LYS A 118 -12.71 -18.29 -9.81
C LYS A 118 -14.14 -18.79 -9.59
N SER A 119 -15.06 -17.93 -9.16
CA SER A 119 -16.46 -18.31 -8.88
C SER A 119 -17.37 -18.27 -10.11
N GLY A 120 -16.89 -17.77 -11.27
CA GLY A 120 -17.68 -17.63 -12.49
C GLY A 120 -17.71 -18.86 -13.42
N THR A 121 -17.10 -19.98 -13.04
CA THR A 121 -17.01 -21.19 -13.87
C THR A 121 -17.62 -22.37 -13.12
N ASN A 122 -18.91 -22.29 -12.84
CA ASN A 122 -19.76 -23.43 -12.47
C ASN A 122 -21.12 -23.24 -13.16
N THR A 123 -21.09 -23.20 -14.49
CA THR A 123 -22.23 -23.48 -15.37
C THR A 123 -21.73 -24.27 -16.55
#